data_AF-A0A6A6K7U0-F1
#
_entry.id   AF-A0A6A6K7U0-F1
#
_cell.length_a   1.000
_cell.length_b   1.000
_cell.length_c   1.000
_cell.angle_alpha   90.00
_cell.angle_beta   90.00
_cell.angle_gamma   90.00
#
_symmetry.space_group_name_H-M   'P 1'
#
loop_
_entity.id
_entity.type
_entity.pdbx_description
1 polymer ?
#
loop_
_entity_poly.entity_id
_entity_poly.type
_entity_poly.pdbx_seq_one_letter_code
_entity_poly.pdbx_strand_id
1 'polypeptide(L)'
;MGDHSSLKLPPGFRFCPTDQELVLHFLYAKLPCCLLMKIIPDLHHLHPLDPWNLHGKALSSGNQWYFFAHMMEFESQQQVTENGLWKQLDVQQPIFSDSGNKIGIKNYLVYYIGQHPAAIETNWMMHQYHLCNSSSPKRIRKSDYHKWVLCRVYQSTENCCQSFNCTDECGNDEDDDDGTELSCLDEMFLSLEDDLDDISRDHNVAFLCHMMDKLHVQACLQVILQGSLWNILSKILYRFWISLEERLHSLLKMKFLSESLKERIPCYRVLDDNGQLIEDSNFVGVSSEIARKIYSDMVTLQTMDTIFYEAQRQGRISFYVTAIGEEAINIASAAALTIDDLSSLSIESQEFFYGVVSPFKNLRTNVLVTEFTASPCSRCGIFSKDGKDSCVVTYFGDGGSSEGDFHAALNFAAVMEAPVIFICRNNGWAISTPILDQFRSDGVVVRGQAYGVRSIRVDGNDALAMYSAVYTARQMAISEHRPILVEALTYRVGHHTTSDDSTKYRSVDEIERWRLARDPVARFQKWIENNGWWSSEAESELRSSVRKQLLNAIQVAERVEKPPVADIFSDVYDIPPSNLFEQEKWLREAIKRHPQDYPSVFPL
;
A
#
# COMPACT_ATOMS: atom_id res chain seq x y z
N MET A 1 11.71 31.95 -8.03
CA MET A 1 11.60 30.64 -8.68
C MET A 1 12.99 30.06 -8.76
N GLY A 2 13.16 28.84 -8.26
CA GLY A 2 14.43 28.13 -8.12
C GLY A 2 14.14 26.85 -7.34
N ASP A 3 13.58 25.87 -8.05
CA ASP A 3 13.10 24.60 -7.51
C ASP A 3 14.32 23.78 -7.05
N HIS A 4 14.65 23.84 -5.76
CA HIS A 4 15.68 22.99 -5.16
C HIS A 4 15.13 21.58 -5.03
N SER A 5 15.43 20.71 -6.00
CA SER A 5 15.15 19.28 -5.92
C SER A 5 16.12 18.56 -4.96
N SER A 6 16.34 19.10 -3.75
CA SER A 6 16.92 18.33 -2.66
C SER A 6 15.82 17.43 -2.10
N LEU A 7 16.13 16.16 -1.99
CA LEU A 7 15.20 15.16 -1.51
C LEU A 7 14.78 15.52 -0.06
N LYS A 8 13.53 15.94 0.16
CA LYS A 8 13.00 16.23 1.49
C LYS A 8 12.75 14.92 2.24
N LEU A 9 13.81 14.35 2.79
CA LEU A 9 13.67 13.29 3.79
C LEU A 9 12.99 13.88 5.04
N PRO A 10 12.16 13.10 5.76
CA PRO A 10 11.56 13.57 7.01
C PRO A 10 12.62 14.06 8.00
N PRO A 11 12.31 15.05 8.85
CA PRO A 11 13.24 15.52 9.89
C PRO A 11 13.78 14.35 10.72
N GLY A 12 15.10 14.25 10.84
CA GLY A 12 15.80 13.16 11.56
C GLY A 12 16.30 12.00 10.69
N PHE A 13 15.90 11.91 9.42
CA PHE A 13 16.38 10.86 8.51
C PHE A 13 17.53 11.35 7.63
N ARG A 14 18.62 10.57 7.55
CA ARG A 14 19.79 10.85 6.70
C ARG A 14 20.04 9.69 5.73
N PHE A 15 20.45 10.00 4.51
CA PHE A 15 20.84 9.00 3.52
C PHE A 15 22.30 8.59 3.73
N CYS A 16 22.53 7.58 4.58
CA CYS A 16 23.87 7.09 4.94
C CYS A 16 24.01 5.58 4.65
N PRO A 17 24.02 5.16 3.37
CA PRO A 17 24.06 3.75 3.02
C PRO A 17 25.47 3.15 3.19
N THR A 18 25.51 1.89 3.62
CA THR A 18 26.73 1.06 3.60
C THR A 18 27.15 0.71 2.17
N ASP A 19 28.42 0.37 1.97
CA ASP A 19 28.93 -0.08 0.67
C ASP A 19 28.17 -1.33 0.15
N GLN A 20 27.69 -2.20 1.05
CA GLN A 20 26.85 -3.35 0.71
C GLN A 20 25.46 -2.92 0.22
N GLU A 21 24.81 -1.96 0.88
CA GLU A 21 23.50 -1.46 0.48
C GLU A 21 23.55 -0.72 -0.86
N LEU A 22 24.60 0.08 -1.08
CA LEU A 22 24.85 0.73 -2.36
C LEU A 22 24.90 -0.27 -3.53
N VAL A 23 25.48 -1.46 -3.31
CA VAL A 23 25.54 -2.50 -4.34
C VAL A 23 24.23 -3.29 -4.44
N LEU A 24 23.68 -3.79 -3.33
CA LEU A 24 22.52 -4.70 -3.33
C LEU A 24 21.18 -4.00 -3.54
N HIS A 25 20.98 -2.86 -2.89
CA HIS A 25 19.68 -2.19 -2.87
C HIS A 25 19.56 -1.12 -3.95
N PHE A 26 20.67 -0.49 -4.35
CA PHE A 26 20.65 0.59 -5.34
C PHE A 26 21.17 0.13 -6.70
N LEU A 27 22.42 -0.34 -6.79
CA LEU A 27 23.03 -0.70 -8.08
C LEU A 27 22.40 -1.94 -8.70
N TYR A 28 22.12 -2.99 -7.92
CA TYR A 28 21.44 -4.19 -8.43
C TYR A 28 19.98 -3.89 -8.83
N ALA A 29 19.28 -3.06 -8.05
CA ALA A 29 17.91 -2.65 -8.35
C ALA A 29 17.80 -1.71 -9.57
N LYS A 30 18.92 -1.15 -10.03
CA LYS A 30 18.96 -0.35 -11.27
C LYS A 30 18.76 -1.19 -12.53
N LEU A 31 18.89 -2.50 -12.42
CA LEU A 31 18.59 -3.44 -13.51
C LEU A 31 17.07 -3.49 -13.79
N PRO A 32 16.64 -3.74 -15.04
CA PRO A 32 15.28 -3.50 -15.55
C PRO A 32 14.13 -4.29 -14.89
N CYS A 33 14.38 -5.00 -13.78
CA CYS A 33 13.40 -5.86 -13.11
C CYS A 33 13.01 -5.40 -11.68
N CYS A 34 13.50 -4.27 -11.18
CA CYS A 34 13.21 -3.83 -9.80
C CYS A 34 12.48 -2.47 -9.77
N LEU A 35 11.29 -2.44 -9.17
CA LEU A 35 10.44 -1.26 -8.95
C LEU A 35 10.78 -0.58 -7.61
N LEU A 36 12.03 -0.18 -7.40
CA LEU A 36 12.42 0.62 -6.23
C LEU A 36 12.40 2.12 -6.56
N MET A 37 12.08 2.95 -5.57
CA MET A 37 12.15 4.42 -5.65
C MET A 37 13.52 4.85 -6.19
N LYS A 38 13.53 5.59 -7.31
CA LYS A 38 14.76 6.13 -7.91
C LYS A 38 15.23 7.38 -7.16
N ILE A 39 15.73 7.18 -5.93
CA ILE A 39 16.21 8.26 -5.06
C ILE A 39 17.57 8.84 -5.52
N ILE A 40 18.41 8.01 -6.13
CA ILE A 40 19.71 8.40 -6.71
C ILE A 40 19.47 8.75 -8.20
N PRO A 41 19.82 9.97 -8.65
CA PRO A 41 19.59 10.41 -10.02
C PRO A 41 20.54 9.75 -11.02
N ASP A 42 20.09 9.68 -12.27
CA ASP A 42 20.90 9.25 -13.40
C ASP A 42 21.50 10.48 -14.09
N LEU A 43 22.82 10.56 -14.13
CA LEU A 43 23.50 11.60 -14.90
C LEU A 43 23.86 11.04 -16.27
N HIS A 44 22.88 11.08 -17.18
CA HIS A 44 23.07 10.72 -18.59
C HIS A 44 23.66 11.91 -19.36
N HIS A 45 24.67 11.66 -20.20
CA HIS A 45 25.21 12.61 -21.20
C HIS A 45 26.04 13.80 -20.70
N LEU A 46 26.47 13.81 -19.44
CA LEU A 46 27.42 14.81 -18.97
C LEU A 46 28.82 14.20 -18.97
N HIS A 47 29.68 14.73 -19.85
CA HIS A 47 31.14 14.61 -19.70
C HIS A 47 31.52 14.81 -18.22
N PRO A 48 32.52 14.09 -17.71
CA PRO A 48 32.76 14.00 -16.27
C PRO A 48 32.79 15.40 -15.66
N LEU A 49 31.93 15.60 -14.66
CA LEU A 49 31.73 16.90 -14.04
C LEU A 49 32.89 17.18 -13.07
N ASP A 50 33.27 18.45 -12.98
CA ASP A 50 34.06 18.90 -11.85
C ASP A 50 33.29 18.64 -10.55
N PRO A 51 33.97 18.26 -9.45
CA PRO A 51 33.30 17.88 -8.21
C PRO A 51 32.31 18.92 -7.67
N TRP A 52 32.63 20.22 -7.82
CA TRP A 52 31.78 21.32 -7.37
C TRP A 52 30.50 21.52 -8.20
N ASN A 53 30.43 20.95 -9.41
CA ASN A 53 29.26 21.03 -10.28
C ASN A 53 28.22 19.93 -9.99
N LEU A 54 28.45 19.09 -8.98
CA LEU A 54 27.52 18.03 -8.53
C LEU A 54 26.38 18.57 -7.68
N HIS A 55 26.56 19.74 -7.07
CA HIS A 55 25.54 20.36 -6.23
C HIS A 55 24.27 20.66 -7.05
N GLY A 56 23.12 20.14 -6.60
CA GLY A 56 21.83 20.28 -7.29
C GLY A 56 21.62 19.32 -8.48
N LYS A 57 22.62 18.52 -8.87
CA LYS A 57 22.50 17.50 -9.94
C LYS A 57 22.55 16.06 -9.39
N ALA A 58 23.35 15.82 -8.35
CA ALA A 58 23.44 14.54 -7.67
C ALA A 58 22.66 14.54 -6.34
N LEU A 59 22.33 13.36 -5.81
CA LEU A 59 21.75 13.24 -4.48
C LEU A 59 22.81 13.59 -3.44
N SER A 60 22.58 14.62 -2.62
CA SER A 60 23.49 15.01 -1.55
C SER A 60 23.05 14.45 -0.19
N SER A 61 24.03 14.00 0.60
CA SER A 61 23.86 13.72 2.03
C SER A 61 25.11 14.13 2.78
N GLY A 62 25.02 15.19 3.59
CA GLY A 62 26.21 15.85 4.15
C GLY A 62 27.16 16.31 3.04
N ASN A 63 28.46 16.03 3.19
CA ASN A 63 29.50 16.34 2.20
C ASN A 63 29.73 15.21 1.18
N GLN A 64 28.69 14.44 0.87
CA GLN A 64 28.75 13.32 -0.07
C GLN A 64 27.68 13.44 -1.14
N TRP A 65 28.03 13.08 -2.37
CA TRP A 65 27.16 13.13 -3.54
C TRP A 65 27.06 11.77 -4.23
N TYR A 66 25.84 11.35 -4.56
CA TYR A 66 25.51 10.05 -5.12
C TYR A 66 24.83 10.17 -6.48
N PHE A 67 25.28 9.41 -7.48
CA PHE A 67 24.67 9.37 -8.81
C PHE A 67 24.98 8.06 -9.55
N PHE A 68 24.15 7.72 -10.54
CA PHE A 68 24.43 6.65 -11.50
C PHE A 68 25.08 7.20 -12.77
N ALA A 69 26.05 6.47 -13.32
CA ALA A 69 26.71 6.77 -14.58
C ALA A 69 26.80 5.51 -15.48
N HIS A 70 26.88 5.71 -16.79
CA HIS A 70 26.93 4.62 -17.76
C HIS A 70 28.39 4.20 -18.05
N MET A 71 28.67 2.89 -18.03
CA MET A 71 30.03 2.35 -18.08
C MET A 71 30.76 2.63 -19.41
N MET A 72 30.04 2.62 -20.55
CA MET A 72 30.64 2.92 -21.87
C MET A 72 31.19 4.35 -21.97
N GLU A 73 30.79 5.27 -21.10
CA GLU A 73 31.30 6.64 -21.06
C GLU A 73 32.50 6.79 -20.09
N PHE A 74 32.77 5.78 -19.25
CA PHE A 74 33.73 5.85 -18.13
C PHE A 74 35.05 5.08 -18.33
N GLU A 75 35.15 4.18 -19.33
CA GLU A 75 36.34 3.34 -19.59
C GLU A 75 37.49 4.05 -20.32
N SER A 76 37.32 5.29 -20.79
CA SER A 76 38.46 6.07 -21.29
C SER A 76 39.37 6.44 -20.12
N GLN A 77 40.60 5.93 -20.10
CA GLN A 77 41.57 5.99 -18.99
C GLN A 77 41.96 7.41 -18.48
N GLN A 78 41.35 8.46 -19.00
CA GLN A 78 41.48 9.84 -18.53
C GLN A 78 40.10 10.51 -18.63
N GLN A 79 39.42 10.65 -17.49
CA GLN A 79 38.14 11.35 -17.40
C GLN A 79 38.40 12.84 -17.28
N VAL A 80 38.66 13.48 -18.42
CA VAL A 80 38.95 14.92 -18.51
C VAL A 80 37.64 15.69 -18.34
N THR A 81 37.62 16.55 -17.32
CA THR A 81 36.54 17.50 -17.03
C THR A 81 36.92 18.87 -17.62
N GLU A 82 36.06 19.88 -17.45
CA GLU A 82 36.35 21.24 -17.94
C GLU A 82 37.60 21.84 -17.28
N ASN A 83 37.80 21.58 -15.99
CA ASN A 83 38.85 22.19 -15.18
C ASN A 83 39.95 21.21 -14.71
N GLY A 84 39.84 19.93 -15.04
CA GLY A 84 40.72 18.91 -14.47
C GLY A 84 40.49 17.51 -15.04
N LEU A 85 40.84 16.49 -14.26
CA LEU A 85 40.59 15.10 -14.62
C LEU A 85 40.44 14.20 -13.40
N TRP A 86 39.56 13.19 -13.51
CA TRP A 86 39.51 12.08 -12.58
C TRP A 86 40.49 10.98 -12.98
N LYS A 87 41.35 10.58 -12.06
CA LYS A 87 42.35 9.51 -12.25
C LYS A 87 42.05 8.35 -11.31
N GLN A 88 41.96 7.15 -11.86
CA GLN A 88 41.77 5.93 -11.09
C GLN A 88 43.05 5.52 -10.35
N LEU A 89 42.90 5.15 -9.08
CA LEU A 89 43.95 4.53 -8.28
C LEU A 89 43.96 3.02 -8.54
N ASP A 90 45.15 2.41 -8.51
CA ASP A 90 45.35 0.96 -8.65
C ASP A 90 44.92 0.15 -7.41
N VAL A 91 43.87 0.60 -6.73
CA VAL A 91 43.29 -0.02 -5.54
C VAL A 91 41.84 -0.40 -5.85
N GLN A 92 41.56 -1.70 -5.80
CA GLN A 92 40.21 -2.25 -5.94
C GLN A 92 39.84 -3.00 -4.67
N GLN A 93 38.76 -2.57 -4.00
CA GLN A 93 38.29 -3.22 -2.79
C GLN A 93 37.08 -4.13 -3.13
N PRO A 94 37.14 -5.45 -2.86
CA PRO A 94 35.98 -6.32 -3.01
C PRO A 94 34.93 -6.03 -1.93
N ILE A 95 33.66 -6.02 -2.30
CA ILE A 95 32.52 -5.89 -1.38
C ILE A 95 31.86 -7.25 -1.25
N PHE A 96 31.62 -7.67 -0.01
CA PHE A 96 30.99 -8.94 0.35
C PHE A 96 29.59 -8.72 0.94
N SER A 97 28.69 -9.67 0.77
CA SER A 97 27.44 -9.74 1.51
C SER A 97 27.68 -10.30 2.92
N ASP A 98 26.69 -10.18 3.81
CA ASP A 98 26.69 -10.83 5.14
C ASP A 98 26.88 -12.35 5.06
N SER A 99 26.48 -12.95 3.93
CA SER A 99 26.67 -14.38 3.63
C SER A 99 28.07 -14.73 3.10
N GLY A 100 29.01 -13.78 3.06
CA GLY A 100 30.40 -13.98 2.63
C GLY A 100 30.60 -14.05 1.11
N ASN A 101 29.56 -13.78 0.31
CA ASN A 101 29.66 -13.82 -1.14
C ASN A 101 30.16 -12.48 -1.68
N LYS A 102 31.11 -12.49 -2.61
CA LYS A 102 31.54 -11.27 -3.30
C LYS A 102 30.39 -10.75 -4.17
N ILE A 103 29.89 -9.56 -3.87
CA ILE A 103 28.74 -8.94 -4.55
C ILE A 103 29.16 -7.78 -5.46
N GLY A 104 30.29 -7.13 -5.18
CA GLY A 104 30.76 -6.00 -5.97
C GLY A 104 32.23 -5.68 -5.80
N ILE A 105 32.67 -4.64 -6.51
CA ILE A 105 34.02 -4.08 -6.44
C ILE A 105 33.91 -2.56 -6.34
N LYS A 106 34.68 -1.98 -5.43
CA LYS A 106 34.81 -0.53 -5.22
C LYS A 106 36.17 -0.06 -5.72
N ASN A 107 36.15 0.86 -6.68
CA ASN A 107 37.34 1.52 -7.21
C ASN A 107 37.43 2.94 -6.65
N TYR A 108 38.66 3.45 -6.53
CA TYR A 108 38.93 4.78 -6.01
C TYR A 108 39.47 5.68 -7.12
N LEU A 109 38.94 6.89 -7.23
CA LEU A 109 39.43 7.91 -8.15
C LEU A 109 39.73 9.19 -7.37
N VAL A 110 40.80 9.89 -7.79
CA VAL A 110 41.23 11.19 -7.27
C VAL A 110 41.07 12.22 -8.37
N TYR A 111 40.62 13.43 -8.00
CA TYR A 111 40.51 14.53 -8.94
C TYR A 111 41.77 15.39 -8.96
N TYR A 112 42.25 15.73 -10.16
CA TYR A 112 43.39 16.62 -10.39
C TYR A 112 42.91 17.88 -11.12
N ILE A 113 43.32 19.08 -10.67
CA ILE A 113 43.00 20.35 -11.33
C ILE A 113 44.13 20.76 -12.28
N GLY A 114 43.77 21.20 -13.49
CA GLY A 114 44.71 21.68 -14.51
C GLY A 114 45.08 20.64 -15.58
N GLN A 115 45.79 21.09 -16.62
CA GLN A 115 46.17 20.25 -17.76
C GLN A 115 47.49 19.50 -17.50
N HIS A 116 47.54 18.22 -17.89
CA HIS A 116 48.74 17.40 -17.80
C HIS A 116 49.89 18.03 -18.61
N PRO A 117 51.14 18.11 -18.10
CA PRO A 117 51.70 17.45 -16.90
C PRO A 117 51.70 18.29 -15.61
N ALA A 118 51.10 19.49 -15.59
CA ALA A 118 51.13 20.40 -14.43
C ALA A 118 49.89 20.29 -13.52
N ALA A 119 49.14 19.19 -13.61
CA ALA A 119 47.90 19.01 -12.86
C ALA A 119 48.17 18.79 -11.36
N ILE A 120 47.45 19.51 -10.50
CA ILE A 120 47.61 19.49 -9.05
C ILE A 120 46.57 18.53 -8.46
N GLU A 121 47.01 17.59 -7.63
CA GLU A 121 46.13 16.68 -6.90
C GLU A 121 45.25 17.44 -5.91
N THR A 122 43.96 17.10 -5.88
CA THR A 122 43.01 17.68 -4.92
C THR A 122 42.60 16.65 -3.87
N ASN A 123 41.89 17.11 -2.84
CA ASN A 123 41.30 16.25 -1.83
C ASN A 123 39.92 15.67 -2.23
N TRP A 124 39.50 15.82 -3.48
CA TRP A 124 38.26 15.24 -3.98
C TRP A 124 38.45 13.78 -4.36
N MET A 125 37.62 12.92 -3.75
CA MET A 125 37.63 11.48 -3.92
C MET A 125 36.31 10.99 -4.51
N MET A 126 36.37 9.97 -5.36
CA MET A 126 35.20 9.25 -5.85
C MET A 126 35.36 7.75 -5.64
N HIS A 127 34.35 7.14 -5.05
CA HIS A 127 34.17 5.70 -5.03
C HIS A 127 33.25 5.26 -6.17
N GLN A 128 33.69 4.31 -6.98
CA GLN A 128 32.89 3.70 -8.02
C GLN A 128 32.57 2.25 -7.70
N TYR A 129 31.28 1.96 -7.60
CA TYR A 129 30.76 0.64 -7.25
C TYR A 129 30.36 -0.12 -8.51
N HIS A 130 30.84 -1.35 -8.62
CA HIS A 130 30.65 -2.26 -9.74
C HIS A 130 30.04 -3.58 -9.27
N LEU A 131 29.15 -4.18 -10.07
CA LEU A 131 28.61 -5.52 -9.80
C LEU A 131 29.62 -6.61 -10.15
N CYS A 132 29.67 -7.68 -9.34
CA CYS A 132 30.51 -8.84 -9.60
C CYS A 132 29.72 -9.97 -10.30
N ASN A 133 30.27 -10.55 -11.37
CA ASN A 133 29.61 -11.55 -12.23
C ASN A 133 29.37 -12.93 -11.57
N SER A 134 29.84 -13.17 -10.34
CA SER A 134 29.93 -14.51 -9.74
C SER A 134 28.68 -15.00 -9.00
N SER A 135 27.66 -14.16 -8.79
CA SER A 135 26.61 -14.43 -7.80
C SER A 135 25.23 -14.02 -8.35
N SER A 136 24.74 -14.72 -9.38
CA SER A 136 23.42 -14.45 -9.96
C SER A 136 22.36 -15.48 -9.57
N PRO A 137 21.15 -15.06 -9.14
CA PRO A 137 19.92 -15.83 -9.30
C PRO A 137 19.59 -15.99 -10.80
N LYS A 138 19.00 -17.13 -11.18
CA LYS A 138 18.88 -17.68 -12.56
C LYS A 138 18.05 -16.86 -13.59
N ARG A 139 17.88 -15.54 -13.48
CA ARG A 139 16.91 -14.76 -14.29
C ARG A 139 17.41 -13.51 -15.02
N ILE A 140 18.71 -13.19 -15.03
CA ILE A 140 19.22 -11.97 -15.71
C ILE A 140 20.20 -12.35 -16.84
N ARG A 141 20.10 -11.67 -17.99
CA ARG A 141 21.03 -11.84 -19.12
C ARG A 141 22.39 -11.23 -18.77
N LYS A 142 23.49 -11.98 -18.98
CA LYS A 142 24.87 -11.55 -18.70
C LYS A 142 25.29 -10.19 -19.31
N SER A 143 24.59 -9.69 -20.32
CA SER A 143 24.92 -8.47 -21.05
C SER A 143 24.53 -7.16 -20.35
N ASP A 144 23.72 -7.18 -19.29
CA ASP A 144 23.22 -5.95 -18.65
C ASP A 144 24.02 -5.53 -17.40
N TYR A 145 24.86 -6.41 -16.85
CA TYR A 145 25.66 -6.17 -15.64
C TYR A 145 26.74 -5.08 -15.79
N HIS A 146 27.16 -4.82 -17.02
CA HIS A 146 28.25 -3.90 -17.34
C HIS A 146 27.76 -2.54 -17.87
N LYS A 147 26.48 -2.20 -17.71
CA LYS A 147 25.95 -0.93 -18.25
C LYS A 147 26.06 0.24 -17.29
N TRP A 148 26.02 -0.02 -15.99
CA TRP A 148 25.85 1.01 -14.97
C TRP A 148 26.88 0.90 -13.85
N VAL A 149 27.35 2.05 -13.39
CA VAL A 149 28.15 2.20 -12.18
C VAL A 149 27.45 3.20 -11.25
N LEU A 150 27.61 2.99 -9.94
CA LEU A 150 27.19 3.95 -8.93
C LEU A 150 28.42 4.69 -8.44
N CYS A 151 28.32 6.02 -8.33
CA CYS A 151 29.39 6.88 -7.87
C CYS A 151 29.03 7.54 -6.53
N ARG A 152 29.97 7.53 -5.57
CA ARG A 152 29.93 8.35 -4.35
C ARG A 152 31.12 9.30 -4.36
N VAL A 153 30.87 10.61 -4.47
CA VAL A 153 31.91 11.67 -4.46
C VAL A 153 31.91 12.36 -3.11
N TYR A 154 33.08 12.68 -2.58
CA TYR A 154 33.24 13.40 -1.31
C TYR A 154 34.60 14.09 -1.24
N GLN A 155 34.74 15.01 -0.29
CA GLN A 155 36.01 15.67 0.00
C GLN A 155 36.69 14.99 1.19
N SER A 156 37.93 14.51 1.00
CA SER A 156 38.73 13.93 2.07
C SER A 156 39.31 15.03 2.98
N THR A 157 39.27 14.78 4.28
CA THR A 157 39.82 15.65 5.33
C THR A 157 41.32 15.43 5.57
N GLU A 158 41.95 14.47 4.91
CA GLU A 158 43.36 14.12 5.08
C GLU A 158 44.17 14.38 3.80
N ASN A 159 45.31 15.07 3.92
CA ASN A 159 46.33 15.11 2.87
C ASN A 159 46.80 13.67 2.63
N CYS A 160 46.63 13.16 1.41
CA CYS A 160 46.97 11.78 1.05
C CYS A 160 48.49 11.58 0.95
N CYS A 161 49.15 11.58 2.10
CA CYS A 161 50.47 11.02 2.27
C CYS A 161 50.59 10.44 3.68
N GLN A 162 50.26 9.15 3.77
CA GLN A 162 50.53 8.16 4.82
C GLN A 162 49.29 7.59 5.53
N SER A 163 49.35 6.26 5.69
CA SER A 163 48.47 5.34 6.44
C SER A 163 47.07 5.04 5.90
N PHE A 164 47.00 3.93 5.15
CA PHE A 164 45.85 3.03 5.17
C PHE A 164 45.64 2.49 6.58
N ASN A 165 44.53 2.86 7.20
CA ASN A 165 43.71 2.14 8.18
C ASN A 165 43.06 3.17 9.10
N CYS A 166 41.76 3.45 8.90
CA CYS A 166 40.88 3.86 9.99
C CYS A 166 39.42 3.63 9.59
N THR A 167 38.70 3.07 10.55
CA THR A 167 37.26 2.80 10.59
C THR A 167 36.48 4.10 10.70
N ASP A 168 35.39 4.25 9.94
CA ASP A 168 34.48 5.39 10.00
C ASP A 168 33.76 5.42 11.36
N GLU A 169 34.24 6.25 12.29
CA GLU A 169 33.50 6.70 13.48
C GLU A 169 32.77 8.00 13.16
N CYS A 170 31.48 8.03 13.47
CA CYS A 170 30.61 9.19 13.31
C CYS A 170 30.92 10.24 14.38
N GLY A 171 31.52 11.37 14.00
CA GLY A 171 31.72 12.54 14.86
C GLY A 171 30.57 13.54 14.74
N ASN A 172 30.05 13.95 15.90
CA ASN A 172 29.11 15.05 16.13
C ASN A 172 29.68 16.38 15.65
N ASP A 173 28.84 17.31 15.19
CA ASP A 173 29.15 18.74 15.28
C ASP A 173 27.88 19.54 15.57
N GLU A 174 28.04 20.37 16.60
CA GLU A 174 27.13 21.36 17.17
C GLU A 174 27.13 22.66 16.34
N ASP A 175 26.17 23.52 16.65
CA ASP A 175 25.86 24.80 16.05
C ASP A 175 27.04 25.77 15.89
N ASP A 176 27.02 26.61 14.84
CA ASP A 176 27.17 28.06 15.01
C ASP A 176 26.73 28.85 13.76
N ASP A 177 25.97 29.90 14.05
CA ASP A 177 25.35 30.92 13.20
C ASP A 177 26.30 32.12 13.05
N ASP A 178 26.41 32.71 11.86
CA ASP A 178 26.46 34.17 11.67
C ASP A 178 26.42 34.55 10.17
N GLY A 179 25.45 35.39 9.80
CA GLY A 179 25.84 36.72 9.31
C GLY A 179 25.92 37.02 7.81
N THR A 180 24.80 37.57 7.30
CA THR A 180 24.76 38.89 6.64
C THR A 180 24.90 38.99 5.10
N GLU A 181 23.73 39.23 4.50
CA GLU A 181 23.36 40.21 3.45
C GLU A 181 24.18 40.34 2.14
N LEU A 182 23.46 40.21 1.01
CA LEU A 182 22.86 41.37 0.33
C LEU A 182 22.02 40.89 -0.87
N SER A 183 20.76 41.30 -0.89
CA SER A 183 19.88 41.26 -2.06
C SER A 183 19.52 42.70 -2.43
N CYS A 184 19.57 43.07 -3.71
CA CYS A 184 18.59 43.92 -4.39
C CYS A 184 18.91 44.01 -5.90
N LEU A 185 17.93 43.55 -6.70
CA LEU A 185 17.45 44.14 -7.95
C LEU A 185 18.41 44.26 -9.15
N ASP A 186 18.14 43.53 -10.23
CA ASP A 186 17.27 43.97 -11.34
C ASP A 186 17.55 43.09 -12.55
N GLU A 187 16.53 42.47 -13.16
CA GLU A 187 16.51 42.31 -14.62
C GLU A 187 15.06 42.40 -15.14
N MET A 188 14.82 43.51 -15.85
CA MET A 188 13.75 43.64 -16.84
C MET A 188 14.28 43.26 -18.23
N PHE A 189 13.33 42.85 -19.09
CA PHE A 189 13.35 42.77 -20.56
C PHE A 189 14.01 41.57 -21.26
N LEU A 190 13.13 40.73 -21.84
CA LEU A 190 13.30 40.25 -23.21
C LEU A 190 12.00 40.50 -23.99
N SER A 191 12.13 41.15 -25.14
CA SER A 191 11.09 41.36 -26.14
C SER A 191 11.67 41.06 -27.52
N LEU A 192 10.81 40.49 -28.37
CA LEU A 192 10.81 40.44 -29.86
C LEU A 192 11.45 39.23 -30.54
N GLU A 193 10.59 38.23 -30.80
CA GLU A 193 10.01 37.81 -32.10
C GLU A 193 10.72 38.07 -33.47
N ASP A 194 10.47 37.08 -34.36
CA ASP A 194 10.32 37.06 -35.83
C ASP A 194 11.59 37.03 -36.73
N ASP A 195 11.73 36.24 -37.82
CA ASP A 195 10.77 35.68 -38.79
C ASP A 195 11.39 34.58 -39.75
N LEU A 196 10.54 33.62 -40.21
CA LEU A 196 10.30 33.07 -41.59
C LEU A 196 11.45 32.44 -42.46
N ASP A 197 11.29 31.48 -43.40
CA ASP A 197 10.15 30.79 -44.05
C ASP A 197 10.60 29.54 -44.88
N ASP A 198 9.65 28.60 -45.06
CA ASP A 198 9.27 27.68 -46.17
C ASP A 198 10.22 26.78 -47.02
N ILE A 199 9.78 25.51 -47.24
CA ILE A 199 9.44 24.89 -48.56
C ILE A 199 8.75 23.51 -48.34
N SER A 200 7.61 23.32 -49.02
CA SER A 200 6.77 22.12 -49.16
C SER A 200 7.38 20.96 -49.97
N ARG A 201 6.97 19.70 -49.71
CA ARG A 201 6.23 18.81 -50.66
C ARG A 201 5.94 17.39 -50.13
N ASP A 202 4.76 16.90 -50.53
CA ASP A 202 4.14 15.59 -50.33
C ASP A 202 4.95 14.33 -50.67
N HIS A 203 4.50 13.21 -50.06
CA HIS A 203 4.41 11.81 -50.55
C HIS A 203 5.06 10.77 -49.63
N ASN A 204 4.23 9.95 -48.96
CA ASN A 204 4.26 8.46 -49.03
C ASN A 204 3.49 7.80 -47.87
N VAL A 205 2.16 7.78 -48.00
CA VAL A 205 1.32 6.70 -47.43
C VAL A 205 1.29 5.58 -48.48
N ALA A 206 2.38 4.82 -48.60
CA ALA A 206 2.51 3.73 -49.57
C ALA A 206 3.61 2.70 -49.23
N PHE A 207 3.83 2.39 -47.94
CA PHE A 207 4.87 1.41 -47.56
C PHE A 207 4.40 0.25 -46.66
N LEU A 208 3.09 0.10 -46.43
CA LEU A 208 2.57 -1.00 -45.60
C LEU A 208 1.65 -2.00 -46.34
N CYS A 209 1.46 -1.86 -47.65
CA CYS A 209 0.64 -2.79 -48.46
C CYS A 209 1.44 -3.65 -49.46
N HIS A 210 2.79 -3.66 -49.41
CA HIS A 210 3.61 -4.41 -50.38
C HIS A 210 4.31 -5.67 -49.81
N MET A 211 3.86 -6.18 -48.65
CA MET A 211 4.51 -7.33 -48.00
C MET A 211 3.61 -8.57 -47.85
N MET A 212 2.52 -8.68 -48.63
CA MET A 212 1.62 -9.85 -48.59
C MET A 212 1.38 -10.56 -49.92
N ASP A 213 2.15 -10.27 -50.98
CA ASP A 213 1.90 -10.87 -52.31
C ASP A 213 3.08 -11.63 -52.93
N LYS A 214 3.96 -12.22 -52.11
CA LYS A 214 4.98 -13.18 -52.58
C LYS A 214 5.24 -14.27 -51.56
N LEU A 215 4.42 -15.33 -51.58
CA LEU A 215 4.81 -16.68 -51.14
C LEU A 215 3.73 -17.69 -51.54
N HIS A 216 3.58 -17.90 -52.85
CA HIS A 216 3.01 -19.13 -53.37
C HIS A 216 3.94 -19.65 -54.48
N VAL A 217 4.14 -20.97 -54.48
CA VAL A 217 4.92 -21.79 -55.43
C VAL A 217 6.42 -21.99 -55.09
N GLN A 218 6.70 -22.70 -54.00
CA GLN A 218 7.62 -23.85 -54.06
C GLN A 218 7.49 -24.72 -52.80
N ALA A 219 7.30 -26.03 -53.00
CA ALA A 219 7.24 -27.12 -52.02
C ALA A 219 5.84 -27.69 -51.69
N CYS A 220 5.20 -28.30 -52.69
CA CYS A 220 4.38 -29.49 -52.46
C CYS A 220 5.20 -30.73 -52.84
N LEU A 221 5.82 -31.44 -51.88
CA LEU A 221 6.14 -32.89 -51.92
C LEU A 221 6.98 -33.31 -50.69
N GLN A 222 6.32 -33.40 -49.53
CA GLN A 222 6.68 -34.04 -48.24
C GLN A 222 6.01 -33.15 -47.18
N VAL A 223 4.85 -33.44 -46.60
CA VAL A 223 4.51 -34.61 -45.78
C VAL A 223 2.97 -34.68 -45.71
N ILE A 224 2.38 -35.68 -46.38
CA ILE A 224 0.93 -35.99 -46.36
C ILE A 224 0.55 -36.77 -45.06
N LEU A 225 1.24 -36.53 -43.94
CA LEU A 225 1.02 -37.21 -42.65
C LEU A 225 0.84 -36.24 -41.46
N GLN A 226 0.47 -34.98 -41.70
CA GLN A 226 0.15 -33.99 -40.63
C GLN A 226 -1.24 -33.33 -40.77
N GLY A 227 -2.15 -33.93 -41.54
CA GLY A 227 -3.46 -33.35 -41.83
C GLY A 227 -4.41 -33.20 -40.64
N SER A 228 -4.22 -33.96 -39.55
CA SER A 228 -5.07 -33.86 -38.35
C SER A 228 -4.67 -32.71 -37.42
N LEU A 229 -3.37 -32.56 -37.16
CA LEU A 229 -2.82 -31.49 -36.31
C LEU A 229 -2.92 -30.11 -36.97
N TRP A 230 -2.69 -30.02 -38.29
CA TRP A 230 -2.83 -28.76 -39.01
C TRP A 230 -4.27 -28.27 -39.06
N ASN A 231 -5.26 -29.16 -39.19
CA ASN A 231 -6.67 -28.79 -39.15
C ASN A 231 -7.13 -28.32 -37.76
N ILE A 232 -6.56 -28.85 -36.69
CA ILE A 232 -6.85 -28.41 -35.32
C ILE A 232 -6.17 -27.07 -35.04
N LEU A 233 -4.88 -26.93 -35.36
CA LEU A 233 -4.13 -25.67 -35.24
C LEU A 233 -4.72 -24.57 -36.11
N SER A 234 -5.12 -24.87 -37.35
CA SER A 234 -5.84 -23.96 -38.24
C SER A 234 -7.16 -23.52 -37.64
N LYS A 235 -7.98 -24.43 -37.08
CA LYS A 235 -9.24 -24.06 -36.42
C LYS A 235 -9.02 -23.25 -35.15
N ILE A 236 -7.98 -23.53 -34.38
CA ILE A 236 -7.62 -22.77 -33.17
C ILE A 236 -7.13 -21.38 -33.56
N LEU A 237 -6.20 -21.26 -34.51
CA LEU A 237 -5.68 -20.00 -35.01
C LEU A 237 -6.77 -19.18 -35.71
N TYR A 238 -7.68 -19.82 -36.45
CA TYR A 238 -8.82 -19.16 -37.10
C TYR A 238 -9.86 -18.69 -36.07
N ARG A 239 -10.11 -19.46 -35.01
CA ARG A 239 -10.94 -18.99 -33.87
C ARG A 239 -10.27 -17.86 -33.10
N PHE A 240 -8.95 -17.91 -32.95
CA PHE A 240 -8.16 -16.84 -32.32
C PHE A 240 -8.16 -15.57 -33.18
N TRP A 241 -8.06 -15.74 -34.51
CA TRP A 241 -8.13 -14.65 -35.50
C TRP A 241 -9.54 -14.03 -35.55
N ILE A 242 -10.61 -14.83 -35.64
CA ILE A 242 -11.99 -14.33 -35.56
C ILE A 242 -12.22 -13.61 -34.23
N SER A 243 -11.70 -14.11 -33.11
CA SER A 243 -11.81 -13.43 -31.82
C SER A 243 -11.04 -12.10 -31.78
N LEU A 244 -9.93 -11.99 -32.51
CA LEU A 244 -9.17 -10.74 -32.68
C LEU A 244 -9.91 -9.77 -33.62
N GLU A 245 -10.55 -10.28 -34.66
CA GLU A 245 -11.30 -9.53 -35.68
C GLU A 245 -12.67 -9.05 -35.14
N GLU A 246 -13.33 -9.82 -34.27
CA GLU A 246 -14.52 -9.38 -33.52
C GLU A 246 -14.20 -8.31 -32.47
N ARG A 247 -12.98 -8.30 -31.92
CA ARG A 247 -12.47 -7.19 -31.09
C ARG A 247 -12.14 -5.94 -31.92
N LEU A 248 -11.89 -6.13 -33.22
CA LEU A 248 -11.82 -5.08 -34.24
C LEU A 248 -13.21 -4.81 -34.84
N HIS A 249 -14.27 -4.82 -34.04
CA HIS A 249 -15.46 -4.03 -34.40
C HIS A 249 -15.01 -2.58 -34.49
N SER A 250 -14.59 -2.17 -35.70
CA SER A 250 -14.29 -0.78 -35.99
C SER A 250 -15.56 0.00 -35.70
N LEU A 251 -15.58 0.71 -34.58
CA LEU A 251 -16.50 1.80 -34.41
C LEU A 251 -16.19 2.77 -35.55
N LEU A 252 -16.93 2.66 -36.65
CA LEU A 252 -16.81 3.53 -37.82
C LEU A 252 -17.07 5.02 -37.46
N LYS A 253 -17.55 5.26 -36.24
CA LYS A 253 -17.73 6.58 -35.62
C LYS A 253 -17.06 6.59 -34.26
N MET A 254 -16.22 7.59 -34.02
CA MET A 254 -15.66 7.87 -32.70
C MET A 254 -16.77 7.93 -31.65
N LYS A 255 -16.65 7.14 -30.58
CA LYS A 255 -17.61 7.08 -29.49
C LYS A 255 -16.87 6.92 -28.16
N PHE A 256 -17.00 7.89 -27.28
CA PHE A 256 -16.53 7.78 -25.91
C PHE A 256 -17.47 6.87 -25.10
N LEU A 257 -16.90 6.09 -24.19
CA LEU A 257 -17.67 5.43 -23.14
C LEU A 257 -18.03 6.48 -22.09
N SER A 258 -19.29 6.48 -21.65
CA SER A 258 -19.76 7.36 -20.58
C SER A 258 -19.04 7.03 -19.28
N GLU A 259 -18.72 8.05 -18.48
CA GLU A 259 -18.11 7.94 -17.16
C GLU A 259 -18.96 7.13 -16.17
N SER A 260 -20.27 7.09 -16.41
CA SER A 260 -21.23 6.31 -15.62
C SER A 260 -22.26 5.63 -16.52
N LEU A 261 -22.79 4.51 -16.03
CA LEU A 261 -23.97 3.88 -16.62
C LEU A 261 -25.17 4.84 -16.49
N LYS A 262 -26.08 4.82 -17.46
CA LYS A 262 -27.32 5.61 -17.40
C LYS A 262 -28.16 5.29 -16.16
N GLU A 263 -28.06 4.05 -15.69
CA GLU A 263 -28.69 3.55 -14.47
C GLU A 263 -27.60 3.11 -13.50
N ARG A 264 -27.75 3.47 -12.23
CA ARG A 264 -26.83 3.02 -11.17
C ARG A 264 -26.95 1.53 -10.94
N ILE A 265 -25.87 0.91 -10.50
CA ILE A 265 -25.89 -0.49 -10.06
C ILE A 265 -26.90 -0.64 -8.92
N PRO A 266 -27.87 -1.57 -9.05
CA PRO A 266 -28.94 -1.73 -8.07
C PRO A 266 -28.38 -2.20 -6.73
N CYS A 267 -29.08 -1.81 -5.67
CA CYS A 267 -28.75 -2.19 -4.31
C CYS A 267 -29.53 -3.47 -3.95
N TYR A 268 -28.82 -4.55 -3.65
CA TYR A 268 -29.43 -5.80 -3.21
C TYR A 268 -29.98 -5.67 -1.78
N ARG A 269 -31.24 -6.06 -1.61
CA ARG A 269 -32.01 -5.92 -0.38
C ARG A 269 -33.00 -7.08 -0.23
N VAL A 270 -33.21 -7.52 1.00
CA VAL A 270 -34.07 -8.63 1.41
C VAL A 270 -35.22 -8.14 2.30
N LEU A 271 -34.91 -7.25 3.24
CA LEU A 271 -35.84 -6.64 4.17
C LEU A 271 -36.14 -5.20 3.78
N ASP A 272 -37.43 -4.82 3.87
CA ASP A 272 -37.83 -3.43 3.82
C ASP A 272 -37.52 -2.69 5.14
N ASP A 273 -37.88 -1.40 5.20
CA ASP A 273 -37.65 -0.56 6.39
C ASP A 273 -38.48 -0.98 7.63
N ASN A 274 -39.49 -1.81 7.42
CA ASN A 274 -40.34 -2.35 8.47
C ASN A 274 -39.92 -3.77 8.87
N GLY A 275 -38.82 -4.30 8.34
CA GLY A 275 -38.35 -5.66 8.61
C GLY A 275 -39.24 -6.73 7.96
N GLN A 276 -40.01 -6.39 6.93
CA GLN A 276 -40.76 -7.35 6.13
C GLN A 276 -39.93 -7.83 4.94
N LEU A 277 -40.12 -9.08 4.55
CA LEU A 277 -39.47 -9.63 3.34
C LEU A 277 -40.03 -8.94 2.10
N ILE A 278 -39.13 -8.50 1.23
CA ILE A 278 -39.49 -7.95 -0.07
C ILE A 278 -39.90 -9.11 -0.98
N GLU A 279 -41.00 -8.95 -1.71
CA GLU A 279 -41.47 -9.94 -2.69
C GLU A 279 -40.36 -10.27 -3.71
N ASP A 280 -40.26 -11.55 -4.08
CA ASP A 280 -39.23 -12.10 -4.99
C ASP A 280 -37.76 -11.93 -4.55
N SER A 281 -37.49 -11.52 -3.31
CA SER A 281 -36.13 -11.49 -2.78
C SER A 281 -35.55 -12.91 -2.67
N ASN A 282 -34.45 -13.17 -3.40
CA ASN A 282 -33.71 -14.41 -3.29
C ASN A 282 -32.61 -14.25 -2.24
N PHE A 283 -32.71 -14.96 -1.12
CA PHE A 283 -31.76 -14.85 -0.01
C PHE A 283 -31.42 -16.21 0.59
N VAL A 284 -30.33 -16.27 1.34
CA VAL A 284 -29.89 -17.48 2.05
C VAL A 284 -30.69 -17.57 3.35
N GLY A 285 -31.49 -18.62 3.49
CA GLY A 285 -32.28 -18.85 4.70
C GLY A 285 -31.41 -18.94 5.95
N VAL A 286 -31.81 -18.22 7.01
CA VAL A 286 -31.11 -18.19 8.30
C VAL A 286 -31.92 -18.97 9.33
N SER A 287 -31.27 -19.82 10.12
CA SER A 287 -31.94 -20.54 11.21
C SER A 287 -32.30 -19.60 12.36
N SER A 288 -33.30 -19.95 13.16
CA SER A 288 -33.70 -19.14 14.32
C SER A 288 -32.56 -18.91 15.30
N GLU A 289 -31.67 -19.89 15.46
CA GLU A 289 -30.46 -19.79 16.30
C GLU A 289 -29.48 -18.74 15.77
N ILE A 290 -29.12 -18.80 14.48
CA ILE A 290 -28.21 -17.83 13.86
C ILE A 290 -28.83 -16.43 13.87
N ALA A 291 -30.11 -16.31 13.55
CA ALA A 291 -30.82 -15.03 13.57
C ALA A 291 -30.81 -14.39 14.98
N ARG A 292 -31.14 -15.18 16.02
CA ARG A 292 -31.09 -14.70 17.40
C ARG A 292 -29.67 -14.31 17.83
N LYS A 293 -28.65 -15.04 17.36
CA LYS A 293 -27.24 -14.71 17.62
C LYS A 293 -26.84 -13.39 16.95
N ILE A 294 -27.11 -13.23 15.65
CA ILE A 294 -26.85 -11.99 14.91
C ILE A 294 -27.50 -10.80 15.63
N TYR A 295 -28.78 -10.93 16.00
CA TYR A 295 -29.47 -9.87 16.72
C TYR A 295 -28.83 -9.55 18.08
N SER A 296 -28.54 -10.59 18.87
CA SER A 296 -27.93 -10.43 20.20
C SER A 296 -26.57 -9.76 20.14
N ASP A 297 -25.76 -10.11 19.14
CA ASP A 297 -24.43 -9.54 18.91
C ASP A 297 -24.53 -8.07 18.44
N MET A 298 -25.50 -7.71 17.59
CA MET A 298 -25.74 -6.31 17.20
C MET A 298 -26.17 -5.44 18.39
N VAL A 299 -27.11 -5.92 19.22
CA VAL A 299 -27.51 -5.23 20.46
C VAL A 299 -26.33 -5.10 21.44
N THR A 300 -25.49 -6.13 21.50
CA THR A 300 -24.27 -6.11 22.31
C THR A 300 -23.34 -4.99 21.84
N LEU A 301 -23.00 -4.96 20.54
CA LEU A 301 -22.16 -3.92 19.95
C LEU A 301 -22.70 -2.50 20.21
N GLN A 302 -24.00 -2.27 19.98
CA GLN A 302 -24.64 -0.97 20.25
C GLN A 302 -24.55 -0.56 21.75
N THR A 303 -24.69 -1.54 22.66
CA THR A 303 -24.55 -1.29 24.10
C THR A 303 -23.11 -1.00 24.49
N MET A 304 -22.14 -1.69 23.86
CA MET A 304 -20.72 -1.44 24.03
C MET A 304 -20.37 -0.01 23.63
N ASP A 305 -20.77 0.40 22.43
CA ASP A 305 -20.49 1.74 21.92
C ASP A 305 -20.95 2.82 22.88
N THR A 306 -22.15 2.68 23.43
CA THR A 306 -22.68 3.64 24.42
C THR A 306 -21.80 3.72 25.67
N ILE A 307 -21.35 2.58 26.20
CA ILE A 307 -20.59 2.55 27.46
C ILE A 307 -19.14 3.02 27.25
N PHE A 308 -18.48 2.55 26.20
CA PHE A 308 -17.07 2.86 25.96
C PHE A 308 -16.87 4.27 25.42
N TYR A 309 -17.80 4.79 24.62
CA TYR A 309 -17.79 6.20 24.24
C TYR A 309 -17.83 7.11 25.49
N GLU A 310 -18.72 6.82 26.44
CA GLU A 310 -18.77 7.55 27.72
C GLU A 310 -17.51 7.34 28.57
N ALA A 311 -16.94 6.14 28.59
CA ALA A 311 -15.66 5.88 29.28
C ALA A 311 -14.54 6.76 28.69
N GLN A 312 -14.52 6.95 27.38
CA GLN A 312 -13.58 7.84 26.72
C GLN A 312 -13.85 9.32 27.08
N ARG A 313 -15.12 9.77 27.09
CA ARG A 313 -15.49 11.14 27.52
C ARG A 313 -15.11 11.45 28.97
N GLN A 314 -15.04 10.42 29.81
CA GLN A 314 -14.55 10.52 31.19
C GLN A 314 -13.02 10.44 31.31
N GLY A 315 -12.28 10.29 30.20
CA GLY A 315 -10.83 10.16 30.19
C GLY A 315 -10.30 8.82 30.71
N ARG A 316 -11.16 7.79 30.82
CA ARG A 316 -10.78 6.45 31.31
C ARG A 316 -10.03 5.65 30.25
N ILE A 317 -10.33 5.92 28.97
CA ILE A 317 -9.59 5.45 27.80
C ILE A 317 -9.27 6.65 26.92
N SER A 318 -8.20 6.57 26.13
CA SER A 318 -7.71 7.69 25.31
C SER A 318 -8.50 7.88 24.01
N PHE A 319 -8.96 6.79 23.41
CA PHE A 319 -9.53 6.76 22.06
C PHE A 319 -10.61 5.69 21.95
N TYR A 320 -11.66 5.96 21.16
CA TYR A 320 -12.72 4.99 20.84
C TYR A 320 -13.41 5.38 19.52
N VAL A 321 -13.95 4.40 18.79
CA VAL A 321 -14.71 4.59 17.54
C VAL A 321 -16.03 3.82 17.61
N THR A 322 -17.16 4.50 17.42
CA THR A 322 -18.46 3.82 17.44
C THR A 322 -18.81 3.22 16.09
N ALA A 323 -19.54 2.11 16.11
CA ALA A 323 -20.06 1.40 14.94
C ALA A 323 -21.58 1.58 14.76
N ILE A 324 -22.17 2.61 15.37
CA ILE A 324 -23.62 2.89 15.32
C ILE A 324 -24.05 3.17 13.87
N GLY A 325 -24.96 2.33 13.37
CA GLY A 325 -25.41 2.32 11.98
C GLY A 325 -24.66 1.32 11.08
N GLU A 326 -23.63 0.65 11.58
CA GLU A 326 -22.83 -0.32 10.83
C GLU A 326 -22.89 -1.75 11.43
N GLU A 327 -23.77 -1.97 12.42
CA GLU A 327 -23.86 -3.22 13.17
C GLU A 327 -24.18 -4.41 12.25
N ALA A 328 -25.12 -4.24 11.31
CA ALA A 328 -25.49 -5.30 10.36
C ALA A 328 -24.33 -5.67 9.44
N ILE A 329 -23.53 -4.69 8.98
CA ILE A 329 -22.36 -4.98 8.16
C ILE A 329 -21.38 -5.83 8.96
N ASN A 330 -21.04 -5.42 10.18
CA ASN A 330 -20.03 -6.10 10.98
C ASN A 330 -20.48 -7.50 11.42
N ILE A 331 -21.68 -7.61 12.01
CA ILE A 331 -22.15 -8.85 12.62
C ILE A 331 -22.64 -9.86 11.57
N ALA A 332 -23.46 -9.41 10.61
CA ALA A 332 -24.07 -10.34 9.67
C ALA A 332 -23.08 -10.86 8.62
N SER A 333 -22.10 -10.03 8.20
CA SER A 333 -21.01 -10.52 7.35
C SER A 333 -20.16 -11.57 8.08
N ALA A 334 -19.80 -11.32 9.35
CA ALA A 334 -19.02 -12.27 10.13
C ALA A 334 -19.77 -13.58 10.39
N ALA A 335 -21.08 -13.54 10.61
CA ALA A 335 -21.90 -14.73 10.78
C ALA A 335 -21.93 -15.64 9.53
N ALA A 336 -21.61 -15.10 8.36
CA ALA A 336 -21.51 -15.85 7.11
C ALA A 336 -20.13 -16.52 6.88
N LEU A 337 -19.16 -16.26 7.77
CA LEU A 337 -17.80 -16.80 7.71
C LEU A 337 -17.60 -17.99 8.66
N THR A 338 -16.50 -18.68 8.48
CA THR A 338 -16.04 -19.80 9.31
C THR A 338 -14.80 -19.41 10.11
N ILE A 339 -14.46 -20.17 11.15
CA ILE A 339 -13.30 -19.90 12.01
C ILE A 339 -11.94 -20.02 11.28
N ASP A 340 -11.91 -20.74 10.16
CA ASP A 340 -10.73 -20.90 9.32
C ASP A 340 -10.54 -19.74 8.33
N ASP A 341 -11.56 -18.90 8.13
CA ASP A 341 -11.42 -17.69 7.32
C ASP A 341 -10.59 -16.64 8.09
N LEU A 342 -9.74 -15.93 7.36
CA LEU A 342 -8.88 -14.89 7.92
C LEU A 342 -9.53 -13.53 7.66
N SER A 343 -9.73 -12.73 8.71
CA SER A 343 -10.22 -11.35 8.52
C SER A 343 -9.11 -10.31 8.75
N SER A 344 -8.96 -9.37 7.82
CA SER A 344 -8.17 -8.14 8.01
C SER A 344 -9.10 -6.94 8.19
N LEU A 345 -8.85 -6.15 9.23
CA LEU A 345 -9.76 -5.11 9.70
C LEU A 345 -9.08 -3.74 9.57
N SER A 346 -9.76 -2.76 8.96
CA SER A 346 -9.43 -1.33 9.06
C SER A 346 -9.81 -0.76 10.44
N ILE A 347 -9.34 0.44 10.80
CA ILE A 347 -9.50 1.05 12.14
C ILE A 347 -10.94 0.97 12.68
N GLU A 348 -11.95 1.33 11.89
CA GLU A 348 -13.35 1.28 12.33
C GLU A 348 -13.89 -0.15 12.50
N SER A 349 -13.17 -1.16 12.01
CA SER A 349 -13.47 -2.58 12.21
C SER A 349 -12.55 -3.24 13.25
N GLN A 350 -11.54 -2.54 13.78
CA GLN A 350 -10.69 -3.04 14.88
C GLN A 350 -11.53 -3.33 16.14
N GLU A 351 -12.59 -2.56 16.38
CA GLU A 351 -13.44 -2.74 17.57
C GLU A 351 -14.48 -3.86 17.45
N PHE A 352 -14.84 -4.33 16.24
CA PHE A 352 -15.56 -5.61 16.08
C PHE A 352 -14.83 -6.73 16.83
N PHE A 353 -13.50 -6.67 16.86
CA PHE A 353 -12.66 -7.68 17.50
C PHE A 353 -12.40 -7.42 18.98
N TYR A 354 -12.03 -6.20 19.36
CA TYR A 354 -11.80 -5.87 20.78
C TYR A 354 -13.10 -5.89 21.60
N GLY A 355 -14.24 -5.63 20.97
CA GLY A 355 -15.53 -5.61 21.66
C GLY A 355 -16.23 -6.97 21.75
N VAL A 356 -16.31 -7.73 20.66
CA VAL A 356 -17.05 -9.00 20.63
C VAL A 356 -16.17 -10.21 20.97
N VAL A 357 -14.85 -10.15 20.71
CA VAL A 357 -13.95 -11.30 20.86
C VAL A 357 -13.08 -11.19 22.13
N SER A 358 -12.58 -10.00 22.49
CA SER A 358 -11.65 -9.85 23.62
C SER A 358 -12.23 -10.05 25.03
N PRO A 359 -13.52 -9.77 25.35
CA PRO A 359 -14.06 -10.08 26.68
C PRO A 359 -14.27 -11.59 26.90
N PHE A 360 -14.38 -12.37 25.82
CA PHE A 360 -14.55 -13.81 25.84
C PHE A 360 -13.20 -14.47 25.58
N LYS A 361 -12.42 -14.69 26.65
CA LYS A 361 -11.05 -15.27 26.69
C LYS A 361 -10.81 -16.61 25.94
N ASN A 362 -11.73 -17.12 25.11
CA ASN A 362 -11.66 -18.43 24.47
C ASN A 362 -11.94 -18.49 22.96
N LEU A 363 -12.03 -17.36 22.25
CA LEU A 363 -12.15 -17.38 20.78
C LEU A 363 -10.77 -17.15 20.13
N ARG A 364 -10.11 -18.24 19.73
CA ARG A 364 -9.00 -18.20 18.76
C ARG A 364 -9.58 -17.95 17.38
N THR A 365 -9.67 -16.69 16.97
CA THR A 365 -10.08 -16.31 15.62
C THR A 365 -8.87 -15.72 14.88
N ASN A 366 -8.69 -16.14 13.62
CA ASN A 366 -7.58 -15.70 12.79
C ASN A 366 -7.87 -14.28 12.29
N VAL A 367 -7.32 -13.27 12.97
CA VAL A 367 -7.47 -11.87 12.54
C VAL A 367 -6.17 -11.12 12.56
N LEU A 368 -5.97 -10.34 11.50
CA LEU A 368 -4.87 -9.41 11.34
C LEU A 368 -5.38 -8.00 11.62
N VAL A 369 -4.81 -7.36 12.63
CA VAL A 369 -4.99 -5.94 12.89
C VAL A 369 -4.10 -5.18 11.91
N THR A 370 -4.69 -4.42 10.99
CA THR A 370 -3.94 -3.67 9.97
C THR A 370 -4.49 -2.26 9.85
N GLU A 371 -3.69 -1.23 10.11
CA GLU A 371 -4.12 0.17 9.93
C GLU A 371 -4.28 0.56 8.45
N PHE A 372 -3.68 -0.18 7.52
CA PHE A 372 -3.66 0.13 6.09
C PHE A 372 -4.13 -1.05 5.22
N THR A 373 -4.78 -0.70 4.10
CA THR A 373 -5.43 -1.60 3.12
C THR A 373 -4.49 -2.56 2.38
N ALA A 374 -3.17 -2.51 2.64
CA ALA A 374 -2.12 -3.25 1.92
C ALA A 374 -1.99 -4.76 2.25
N SER A 375 -2.52 -5.22 3.38
CA SER A 375 -2.15 -6.52 3.94
C SER A 375 -2.78 -7.82 3.35
N PRO A 376 -3.90 -7.82 2.59
CA PRO A 376 -4.52 -9.08 2.18
C PRO A 376 -3.67 -9.90 1.19
N CYS A 377 -2.97 -9.25 0.25
CA CYS A 377 -2.42 -9.94 -0.93
C CYS A 377 -1.19 -10.80 -0.64
N SER A 378 -0.32 -10.40 0.29
CA SER A 378 0.92 -11.14 0.60
C SER A 378 0.65 -12.50 1.27
N ARG A 379 -0.49 -12.66 1.95
CA ARG A 379 -0.86 -13.93 2.63
C ARG A 379 -1.81 -14.81 1.82
N CYS A 380 -2.50 -14.29 0.80
CA CYS A 380 -3.38 -15.09 -0.08
C CYS A 380 -2.62 -16.14 -0.89
N GLY A 381 -1.36 -15.86 -1.25
CA GLY A 381 -0.47 -16.85 -1.88
C GLY A 381 -0.09 -18.03 -0.98
N ILE A 382 -0.40 -17.97 0.32
CA ILE A 382 -0.14 -19.02 1.32
C ILE A 382 -1.37 -19.93 1.47
N PHE A 383 -2.58 -19.38 1.62
CA PHE A 383 -3.79 -20.22 1.79
C PHE A 383 -4.13 -21.07 0.57
N SER A 384 -3.90 -20.56 -0.63
CA SER A 384 -4.05 -21.33 -1.89
C SER A 384 -3.17 -22.60 -1.91
N LYS A 385 -2.08 -22.66 -1.13
CA LYS A 385 -1.15 -23.80 -1.09
C LYS A 385 -1.44 -24.82 -0.01
N ASP A 386 -2.21 -24.46 1.02
CA ASP A 386 -2.49 -25.33 2.17
C ASP A 386 -3.72 -26.23 1.98
N GLY A 387 -4.46 -26.08 0.87
CA GLY A 387 -5.59 -26.94 0.52
C GLY A 387 -6.78 -26.84 1.47
N LYS A 388 -6.90 -25.74 2.23
CA LYS A 388 -8.05 -25.46 3.09
C LYS A 388 -9.12 -24.69 2.32
N ASP A 389 -10.39 -25.05 2.53
CA ASP A 389 -11.57 -24.34 2.01
C ASP A 389 -11.82 -23.05 2.82
N SER A 390 -10.88 -22.12 2.75
CA SER A 390 -10.94 -20.82 3.43
C SER A 390 -10.66 -19.65 2.49
N CYS A 391 -11.16 -18.49 2.88
CA CYS A 391 -10.94 -17.23 2.18
C CYS A 391 -10.40 -16.16 3.13
N VAL A 392 -9.90 -15.08 2.54
CA VAL A 392 -9.55 -13.86 3.28
C VAL A 392 -10.68 -12.85 3.10
N VAL A 393 -11.07 -12.18 4.18
CA VAL A 393 -12.05 -11.09 4.15
C VAL A 393 -11.39 -9.81 4.61
N THR A 394 -11.54 -8.73 3.85
CA THR A 394 -10.98 -7.43 4.21
C THR A 394 -12.03 -6.34 4.22
N TYR A 395 -12.04 -5.54 5.28
CA TYR A 395 -12.95 -4.40 5.43
C TYR A 395 -12.23 -3.09 5.19
N PHE A 396 -12.87 -2.15 4.49
CA PHE A 396 -12.36 -0.80 4.26
C PHE A 396 -13.53 0.18 4.07
N GLY A 397 -13.31 1.46 4.31
CA GLY A 397 -14.31 2.52 4.08
C GLY A 397 -14.30 3.04 2.64
N ASP A 398 -15.32 3.80 2.25
CA ASP A 398 -15.36 4.51 0.97
C ASP A 398 -14.13 5.43 0.78
N GLY A 399 -13.69 6.10 1.84
CA GLY A 399 -12.45 6.87 1.86
C GLY A 399 -11.21 6.05 1.49
N GLY A 400 -11.03 4.90 2.14
CA GLY A 400 -9.91 4.00 1.93
C GLY A 400 -9.86 3.39 0.52
N SER A 401 -10.96 3.43 -0.23
CA SER A 401 -10.98 3.01 -1.64
C SER A 401 -10.21 3.96 -2.57
N SER A 402 -9.89 5.18 -2.13
CA SER A 402 -9.10 6.15 -2.91
C SER A 402 -7.59 6.02 -2.70
N GLU A 403 -7.15 5.17 -1.76
CA GLU A 403 -5.73 4.88 -1.56
C GLU A 403 -5.16 4.03 -2.69
N GLY A 404 -3.87 4.22 -3.00
CA GLY A 404 -3.15 3.42 -3.99
C GLY A 404 -3.14 1.92 -3.67
N ASP A 405 -3.17 1.58 -2.38
CA ASP A 405 -3.20 0.19 -1.89
C ASP A 405 -4.50 -0.53 -2.26
N PHE A 406 -5.64 0.17 -2.33
CA PHE A 406 -6.89 -0.44 -2.81
C PHE A 406 -6.75 -0.88 -4.27
N HIS A 407 -6.17 -0.03 -5.13
CA HIS A 407 -5.88 -0.35 -6.52
C HIS A 407 -4.94 -1.56 -6.63
N ALA A 408 -3.84 -1.53 -5.88
CA ALA A 408 -2.86 -2.60 -5.87
C ALA A 408 -3.49 -3.92 -5.42
N ALA A 409 -4.17 -3.95 -4.27
CA ALA A 409 -4.75 -5.16 -3.69
C ALA A 409 -5.81 -5.77 -4.61
N LEU A 410 -6.72 -4.96 -5.17
CA LEU A 410 -7.80 -5.47 -6.01
C LEU A 410 -7.27 -6.06 -7.33
N ASN A 411 -6.29 -5.40 -7.94
CA ASN A 411 -5.65 -5.90 -9.16
C ASN A 411 -4.81 -7.16 -8.91
N PHE A 412 -4.03 -7.19 -7.82
CA PHE A 412 -3.25 -8.37 -7.46
C PHE A 412 -4.17 -9.57 -7.18
N ALA A 413 -5.23 -9.38 -6.40
CA ALA A 413 -6.18 -10.46 -6.11
C ALA A 413 -6.85 -10.99 -7.39
N ALA A 414 -7.15 -10.12 -8.35
CA ALA A 414 -7.74 -10.51 -9.63
C ALA A 414 -6.77 -11.31 -10.50
N VAL A 415 -5.54 -10.82 -10.68
CA VAL A 415 -4.50 -11.46 -11.50
C VAL A 415 -4.02 -12.78 -10.89
N MET A 416 -3.96 -12.84 -9.57
CA MET A 416 -3.49 -14.01 -8.82
C MET A 416 -4.61 -15.02 -8.52
N GLU A 417 -5.85 -14.76 -8.95
CA GLU A 417 -6.98 -15.65 -8.69
C GLU A 417 -7.12 -15.99 -7.20
N ALA A 418 -7.05 -14.95 -6.36
CA ALA A 418 -7.01 -15.11 -4.91
C ALA A 418 -8.44 -15.23 -4.32
N PRO A 419 -8.69 -16.15 -3.38
CA PRO A 419 -9.99 -16.29 -2.69
C PRO A 419 -10.16 -15.18 -1.63
N VAL A 420 -10.50 -13.98 -2.08
CA VAL A 420 -10.60 -12.78 -1.22
C VAL A 420 -11.96 -12.09 -1.37
N ILE A 421 -12.57 -11.74 -0.25
CA ILE A 421 -13.77 -10.89 -0.19
C ILE A 421 -13.37 -9.50 0.27
N PHE A 422 -13.55 -8.52 -0.60
CA PHE A 422 -13.37 -7.10 -0.32
C PHE A 422 -14.71 -6.50 0.11
N ILE A 423 -14.84 -6.04 1.35
CA ILE A 423 -16.07 -5.43 1.88
C ILE A 423 -15.82 -3.93 2.08
N CYS A 424 -16.39 -3.12 1.18
CA CYS A 424 -16.41 -1.67 1.29
C CYS A 424 -17.61 -1.23 2.13
N ARG A 425 -17.35 -0.58 3.26
CA ARG A 425 -18.34 0.13 4.09
C ARG A 425 -18.46 1.55 3.53
N ASN A 426 -19.45 1.76 2.67
CA ASN A 426 -19.71 3.07 2.11
C ASN A 426 -20.77 3.75 2.97
N ASN A 427 -20.31 4.56 3.93
CA ASN A 427 -21.17 5.26 4.88
C ASN A 427 -21.41 6.73 4.49
N GLY A 428 -20.89 7.14 3.32
CA GLY A 428 -21.04 8.47 2.75
C GLY A 428 -19.95 9.47 3.16
N TRP A 429 -19.07 9.13 4.11
CA TRP A 429 -18.17 10.09 4.75
C TRP A 429 -16.81 9.52 5.17
N ALA A 430 -15.74 10.07 4.59
CA ALA A 430 -14.36 9.88 5.03
C ALA A 430 -13.95 11.04 5.96
N ILE A 431 -14.07 10.83 7.28
CA ILE A 431 -13.97 11.89 8.29
C ILE A 431 -14.98 13.01 7.98
N SER A 432 -14.52 14.15 7.44
CA SER A 432 -15.32 15.29 7.02
C SER A 432 -15.58 15.37 5.51
N THR A 433 -14.99 14.46 4.73
CA THR A 433 -15.06 14.48 3.26
C THR A 433 -16.24 13.65 2.78
N PRO A 434 -17.24 14.23 2.10
CA PRO A 434 -18.36 13.48 1.55
C PRO A 434 -17.93 12.66 0.33
N ILE A 435 -18.63 11.56 0.03
CA ILE A 435 -18.34 10.70 -1.14
C ILE A 435 -18.31 11.45 -2.48
N LEU A 436 -19.04 12.57 -2.60
CA LEU A 436 -19.05 13.40 -3.81
C LEU A 436 -17.70 14.06 -4.08
N ASP A 437 -16.89 14.28 -3.04
CA ASP A 437 -15.53 14.79 -3.14
C ASP A 437 -14.49 13.65 -3.10
N GLN A 438 -14.92 12.45 -2.71
CA GLN A 438 -14.07 11.25 -2.69
C GLN A 438 -13.90 10.62 -4.08
N PHE A 439 -15.00 10.48 -4.84
CA PHE A 439 -14.96 9.93 -6.20
C PHE A 439 -16.19 10.29 -7.05
N ARG A 440 -16.04 10.22 -8.37
CA ARG A 440 -17.13 10.47 -9.35
C ARG A 440 -17.78 9.20 -9.92
N SER A 441 -17.23 8.03 -9.60
CA SER A 441 -17.79 6.74 -10.02
C SER A 441 -19.14 6.46 -9.36
N ASP A 442 -19.93 5.55 -9.92
CA ASP A 442 -21.13 5.01 -9.26
C ASP A 442 -20.73 4.10 -8.10
N GLY A 443 -20.25 4.70 -7.02
CA GLY A 443 -19.72 4.00 -5.85
C GLY A 443 -18.39 3.29 -6.13
N VAL A 444 -18.03 2.42 -5.20
CA VAL A 444 -16.86 1.54 -5.27
C VAL A 444 -17.18 0.27 -6.06
N VAL A 445 -18.44 -0.18 -6.09
CA VAL A 445 -18.86 -1.41 -6.77
C VAL A 445 -18.46 -1.49 -8.24
N VAL A 446 -18.53 -0.37 -8.99
CA VAL A 446 -18.12 -0.34 -10.41
C VAL A 446 -16.62 -0.52 -10.61
N ARG A 447 -15.81 -0.23 -9.59
CA ARG A 447 -14.35 -0.37 -9.69
C ARG A 447 -13.94 -1.82 -9.80
N GLY A 448 -14.68 -2.76 -9.20
CA GLY A 448 -14.39 -4.18 -9.36
C GLY A 448 -14.46 -4.63 -10.81
N GLN A 449 -15.43 -4.12 -11.59
CA GLN A 449 -15.53 -4.41 -13.02
C GLN A 449 -14.28 -4.00 -13.79
N ALA A 450 -13.64 -2.88 -13.43
CA ALA A 450 -12.42 -2.40 -14.06
C ALA A 450 -11.23 -3.36 -13.86
N TYR A 451 -11.23 -4.18 -12.80
CA TYR A 451 -10.21 -5.20 -12.54
C TYR A 451 -10.68 -6.63 -12.88
N GLY A 452 -11.86 -6.79 -13.49
CA GLY A 452 -12.43 -8.11 -13.75
C GLY A 452 -12.91 -8.87 -12.50
N VAL A 453 -13.13 -8.16 -11.40
CA VAL A 453 -13.62 -8.67 -10.11
C VAL A 453 -15.15 -8.64 -10.10
N ARG A 454 -15.80 -9.73 -9.69
CA ARG A 454 -17.26 -9.73 -9.55
C ARG A 454 -17.65 -8.85 -8.38
N SER A 455 -18.70 -8.05 -8.56
CA SER A 455 -19.06 -7.04 -7.56
C SER A 455 -20.57 -6.96 -7.34
N ILE A 456 -20.95 -6.70 -6.09
CA ILE A 456 -22.35 -6.50 -5.68
C ILE A 456 -22.44 -5.28 -4.75
N ARG A 457 -23.52 -4.53 -4.89
CA ARG A 457 -23.91 -3.48 -3.95
C ARG A 457 -25.05 -4.00 -3.07
N VAL A 458 -24.98 -3.77 -1.76
CA VAL A 458 -25.89 -4.33 -0.76
C VAL A 458 -26.37 -3.23 0.17
N ASP A 459 -27.63 -3.29 0.63
CA ASP A 459 -28.11 -2.45 1.73
C ASP A 459 -27.42 -2.89 3.03
N GLY A 460 -26.48 -2.09 3.50
CA GLY A 460 -25.68 -2.38 4.70
C GLY A 460 -26.50 -2.36 5.98
N ASN A 461 -27.72 -1.80 5.97
CA ASN A 461 -28.64 -1.82 7.12
C ASN A 461 -29.56 -3.05 7.12
N ASP A 462 -29.45 -3.91 6.11
CA ASP A 462 -30.20 -5.15 6.01
C ASP A 462 -29.29 -6.34 6.34
N ALA A 463 -29.43 -6.85 7.57
CA ALA A 463 -28.63 -7.96 8.06
C ALA A 463 -28.81 -9.25 7.23
N LEU A 464 -30.00 -9.51 6.68
CA LEU A 464 -30.22 -10.68 5.82
C LEU A 464 -29.56 -10.52 4.45
N ALA A 465 -29.62 -9.32 3.88
CA ALA A 465 -28.94 -9.03 2.63
C ALA A 465 -27.41 -9.15 2.79
N MET A 466 -26.86 -8.58 3.87
CA MET A 466 -25.43 -8.68 4.20
C MET A 466 -25.00 -10.13 4.43
N TYR A 467 -25.72 -10.89 5.25
CA TYR A 467 -25.44 -12.31 5.48
C TYR A 467 -25.45 -13.10 4.15
N SER A 468 -26.51 -12.93 3.35
CA SER A 468 -26.68 -13.67 2.09
C SER A 468 -25.60 -13.33 1.07
N ALA A 469 -25.26 -12.05 0.93
CA ALA A 469 -24.24 -11.59 0.00
C ALA A 469 -22.86 -12.12 0.38
N VAL A 470 -22.48 -12.05 1.66
CA VAL A 470 -21.17 -12.52 2.13
C VAL A 470 -21.09 -14.04 2.14
N TYR A 471 -22.17 -14.74 2.52
CA TYR A 471 -22.24 -16.20 2.43
C TYR A 471 -22.01 -16.67 0.99
N THR A 472 -22.70 -16.06 0.03
CA THR A 472 -22.56 -16.39 -1.39
C THR A 472 -21.18 -15.99 -1.91
N ALA A 473 -20.67 -14.81 -1.53
CA ALA A 473 -19.34 -14.35 -1.89
C ALA A 473 -18.25 -15.30 -1.40
N ARG A 474 -18.38 -15.82 -0.19
CA ARG A 474 -17.47 -16.82 0.39
C ARG A 474 -17.46 -18.10 -0.44
N GLN A 475 -18.63 -18.65 -0.76
CA GLN A 475 -18.71 -19.86 -1.57
C GLN A 475 -18.09 -19.66 -2.96
N MET A 476 -18.37 -18.52 -3.60
CA MET A 476 -17.76 -18.18 -4.90
C MET A 476 -16.25 -17.99 -4.80
N ALA A 477 -15.77 -17.25 -3.80
CA ALA A 477 -14.35 -16.95 -3.64
C ALA A 477 -13.52 -18.21 -3.48
N ILE A 478 -14.01 -19.17 -2.68
CA ILE A 478 -13.33 -20.44 -2.42
C ILE A 478 -13.44 -21.37 -3.64
N SER A 479 -14.65 -21.61 -4.14
CA SER A 479 -14.87 -22.61 -5.21
C SER A 479 -14.30 -22.19 -6.57
N GLU A 480 -14.29 -20.90 -6.86
CA GLU A 480 -13.82 -20.38 -8.15
C GLU A 480 -12.40 -19.83 -8.10
N HIS A 481 -11.81 -19.69 -6.90
CA HIS A 481 -10.53 -19.01 -6.69
C HIS A 481 -10.53 -17.61 -7.33
N ARG A 482 -11.52 -16.78 -6.98
CA ARG A 482 -11.59 -15.41 -7.52
C ARG A 482 -11.99 -14.41 -6.44
N PRO A 483 -11.50 -13.17 -6.51
CA PRO A 483 -11.92 -12.15 -5.57
C PRO A 483 -13.35 -11.71 -5.85
N ILE A 484 -14.04 -11.29 -4.79
CA ILE A 484 -15.37 -10.68 -4.82
C ILE A 484 -15.32 -9.33 -4.12
N LEU A 485 -15.99 -8.32 -4.68
CA LEU A 485 -16.16 -7.00 -4.08
C LEU A 485 -17.62 -6.79 -3.64
N VAL A 486 -17.83 -6.48 -2.37
CA VAL A 486 -19.11 -6.14 -1.79
C VAL A 486 -19.07 -4.67 -1.36
N GLU A 487 -19.91 -3.82 -1.94
CA GLU A 487 -20.14 -2.46 -1.46
C GLU A 487 -21.41 -2.44 -0.60
N ALA A 488 -21.25 -2.28 0.71
CA ALA A 488 -22.35 -2.14 1.64
C ALA A 488 -22.65 -0.65 1.85
N LEU A 489 -23.83 -0.20 1.43
CA LEU A 489 -24.29 1.17 1.62
C LEU A 489 -24.90 1.31 3.01
N THR A 490 -24.37 2.22 3.81
CA THR A 490 -24.88 2.50 5.15
C THR A 490 -24.73 3.98 5.52
N TYR A 491 -24.92 4.32 6.79
CA TYR A 491 -24.65 5.63 7.35
C TYR A 491 -24.10 5.51 8.77
N ARG A 492 -22.92 6.07 9.00
CA ARG A 492 -22.30 6.14 10.34
C ARG A 492 -22.99 7.24 11.13
N VAL A 493 -23.89 6.86 12.03
CA VAL A 493 -24.68 7.81 12.83
C VAL A 493 -23.76 8.56 13.81
N GLY A 494 -22.73 7.89 14.33
CA GLY A 494 -21.73 8.47 15.21
C GLY A 494 -20.76 9.47 14.52
N HIS A 495 -19.97 10.14 15.35
CA HIS A 495 -18.78 10.86 14.92
C HIS A 495 -17.75 9.87 14.32
N HIS A 496 -16.78 10.38 13.55
CA HIS A 496 -15.74 9.49 12.97
C HIS A 496 -14.92 8.79 14.06
N THR A 497 -14.56 9.52 15.12
CA THR A 497 -13.91 9.00 16.32
C THR A 497 -14.32 9.88 17.50
N THR A 498 -13.92 9.53 18.72
CA THR A 498 -14.06 10.42 19.88
C THR A 498 -13.32 11.76 19.74
N SER A 499 -12.38 11.88 18.80
CA SER A 499 -11.64 13.12 18.51
C SER A 499 -12.31 13.98 17.44
N ASP A 500 -13.42 13.54 16.86
CA ASP A 500 -14.15 14.21 15.79
C ASP A 500 -15.48 14.82 16.28
N ASP A 501 -15.95 15.85 15.59
CA ASP A 501 -17.28 16.44 15.76
C ASP A 501 -17.96 16.57 14.40
N SER A 502 -18.89 15.65 14.16
CA SER A 502 -19.60 15.53 12.89
C SER A 502 -20.57 16.67 12.60
N THR A 503 -21.04 17.38 13.62
CA THR A 503 -22.03 18.45 13.45
C THR A 503 -21.49 19.65 12.67
N LYS A 504 -20.15 19.72 12.52
CA LYS A 504 -19.45 20.75 11.73
C LYS A 504 -19.59 20.56 10.22
N TYR A 505 -19.87 19.35 9.76
CA TYR A 505 -19.86 19.02 8.33
C TYR A 505 -21.04 18.13 7.88
N ARG A 506 -21.83 17.60 8.82
CA ARG A 506 -23.08 16.86 8.57
C ARG A 506 -24.26 17.58 9.20
N SER A 507 -25.41 17.58 8.52
CA SER A 507 -26.63 18.16 9.10
C SER A 507 -27.22 17.24 10.16
N VAL A 508 -27.76 17.83 11.24
CA VAL A 508 -28.43 17.05 12.30
C VAL A 508 -29.65 16.31 11.76
N ASP A 509 -30.40 16.91 10.85
CA ASP A 509 -31.58 16.31 10.22
C ASP A 509 -31.23 15.05 9.39
N GLU A 510 -30.08 15.05 8.72
CA GLU A 510 -29.56 13.87 8.01
C GLU A 510 -29.23 12.75 8.99
N ILE A 511 -28.48 13.06 10.06
CA ILE A 511 -28.10 12.08 11.08
C ILE A 511 -29.34 11.45 11.74
N GLU A 512 -30.29 12.27 12.18
CA GLU A 512 -31.51 11.80 12.86
C GLU A 512 -32.42 11.00 11.91
N ARG A 513 -32.48 11.35 10.62
CA ARG A 513 -33.21 10.55 9.62
C ARG A 513 -32.66 9.14 9.53
N TRP A 514 -31.35 8.98 9.45
CA TRP A 514 -30.72 7.66 9.38
C TRP A 514 -30.89 6.89 10.68
N ARG A 515 -30.69 7.57 11.83
CA ARG A 515 -30.85 6.98 13.16
C ARG A 515 -32.26 6.43 13.41
N LEU A 516 -33.30 7.15 12.99
CA LEU A 516 -34.68 6.77 13.29
C LEU A 516 -35.30 5.85 12.23
N ALA A 517 -35.01 6.08 10.95
CA ALA A 517 -35.70 5.40 9.85
C ALA A 517 -34.96 4.20 9.28
N ARG A 518 -33.65 4.07 9.51
CA ARG A 518 -32.77 3.08 8.85
C ARG A 518 -31.88 2.32 9.83
N ASP A 519 -32.22 2.27 11.12
CA ASP A 519 -31.47 1.52 12.13
C ASP A 519 -31.47 0.00 11.81
N PRO A 520 -30.29 -0.61 11.56
CA PRO A 520 -30.19 -2.05 11.28
C PRO A 520 -30.70 -2.93 12.43
N VAL A 521 -30.49 -2.50 13.68
CA VAL A 521 -30.86 -3.27 14.86
C VAL A 521 -32.38 -3.34 14.96
N ALA A 522 -33.06 -2.18 14.90
CA ALA A 522 -34.51 -2.12 14.91
C ALA A 522 -35.15 -2.83 13.71
N ARG A 523 -34.56 -2.72 12.51
CA ARG A 523 -35.07 -3.40 11.30
C ARG A 523 -35.03 -4.92 11.49
N PHE A 524 -33.92 -5.45 11.99
CA PHE A 524 -33.76 -6.89 12.19
C PHE A 524 -34.58 -7.41 13.38
N GLN A 525 -34.74 -6.61 14.44
CA GLN A 525 -35.64 -6.90 15.56
C GLN A 525 -37.05 -7.20 15.09
N LYS A 526 -37.64 -6.30 14.28
CA LYS A 526 -38.99 -6.49 13.73
C LYS A 526 -39.10 -7.80 12.95
N TRP A 527 -38.08 -8.14 12.17
CA TRP A 527 -38.07 -9.37 11.41
C TRP A 527 -38.07 -10.62 12.31
N ILE A 528 -37.19 -10.69 13.32
CA ILE A 528 -37.13 -11.85 14.23
C ILE A 528 -38.39 -11.97 15.11
N GLU A 529 -39.01 -10.87 15.50
CA GLU A 529 -40.29 -10.83 16.23
C GLU A 529 -41.44 -11.34 15.35
N ASN A 530 -41.51 -10.89 14.10
CA ASN A 530 -42.52 -11.34 13.14
C ASN A 530 -42.43 -12.86 12.85
N ASN A 531 -41.24 -13.44 12.96
CA ASN A 531 -41.02 -14.88 12.84
C ASN A 531 -41.30 -15.65 14.15
N GLY A 532 -41.65 -14.97 15.24
CA GLY A 532 -41.90 -15.57 16.56
C GLY A 532 -40.64 -16.06 17.26
N TRP A 533 -39.46 -15.57 16.89
CA TRP A 533 -38.17 -16.00 17.45
C TRP A 533 -37.65 -15.08 18.55
N TRP A 534 -38.31 -13.94 18.74
CA TRP A 534 -37.96 -12.93 19.74
C TRP A 534 -39.20 -12.40 20.45
N SER A 535 -39.03 -11.97 21.70
CA SER A 535 -40.10 -11.40 22.53
C SER A 535 -39.60 -10.20 23.33
N SER A 536 -40.52 -9.38 23.81
CA SER A 536 -40.23 -8.23 24.66
C SER A 536 -39.51 -8.61 25.96
N GLU A 537 -39.81 -9.80 26.51
CA GLU A 537 -39.13 -10.33 27.70
C GLU A 537 -37.67 -10.67 27.37
N ALA A 538 -37.42 -11.37 26.25
CA ALA A 538 -36.07 -11.70 25.80
C ALA A 538 -35.24 -10.45 25.49
N GLU A 539 -35.87 -9.41 24.92
CA GLU A 539 -35.25 -8.11 24.67
C GLU A 539 -34.76 -7.44 25.96
N SER A 540 -35.64 -7.36 26.95
CA SER A 540 -35.33 -6.76 28.26
C SER A 540 -34.23 -7.54 28.99
N GLU A 541 -34.32 -8.87 28.97
CA GLU A 541 -33.32 -9.76 29.56
C GLU A 541 -31.95 -9.60 28.89
N LEU A 542 -31.89 -9.58 27.55
CA LEU A 542 -30.66 -9.40 26.80
C LEU A 542 -29.98 -8.07 27.14
N ARG A 543 -30.70 -6.94 27.03
CA ARG A 543 -30.12 -5.62 27.30
C ARG A 543 -29.62 -5.48 28.74
N SER A 544 -30.39 -5.99 29.69
CA SER A 544 -30.00 -6.00 31.11
C SER A 544 -28.75 -6.86 31.35
N SER A 545 -28.72 -8.07 30.79
CA SER A 545 -27.61 -9.00 30.91
C SER A 545 -26.33 -8.45 30.27
N VAL A 546 -26.41 -7.97 29.03
CA VAL A 546 -25.29 -7.36 28.29
C VAL A 546 -24.75 -6.16 29.06
N ARG A 547 -25.61 -5.22 29.49
CA ARG A 547 -25.17 -4.06 30.26
C ARG A 547 -24.42 -4.46 31.53
N LYS A 548 -24.93 -5.46 32.27
CA LYS A 548 -24.27 -5.99 33.46
C LYS A 548 -22.91 -6.62 33.15
N GLN A 549 -22.83 -7.42 32.09
CA GLN A 549 -21.59 -8.07 31.66
C GLN A 549 -20.53 -7.04 31.26
N LEU A 550 -20.91 -6.03 30.48
CA LEU A 550 -19.99 -4.97 30.03
C LEU A 550 -19.49 -4.09 31.18
N LEU A 551 -20.37 -3.69 32.10
CA LEU A 551 -19.96 -2.95 33.30
C LEU A 551 -19.00 -3.76 34.16
N ASN A 552 -19.24 -5.07 34.30
CA ASN A 552 -18.31 -5.96 35.00
C ASN A 552 -16.98 -6.09 34.25
N ALA A 553 -17.00 -6.23 32.92
CA ALA A 553 -15.80 -6.33 32.09
C ALA A 553 -14.92 -5.08 32.21
N ILE A 554 -15.51 -3.88 32.20
CA ILE A 554 -14.77 -2.62 32.40
C ILE A 554 -14.18 -2.56 33.81
N GLN A 555 -14.94 -2.91 34.85
CA GLN A 555 -14.42 -2.93 36.22
C GLN A 555 -13.25 -3.91 36.38
N VAL A 556 -13.28 -5.05 35.69
CA VAL A 556 -12.16 -5.98 35.65
C VAL A 556 -10.99 -5.35 34.91
N ALA A 557 -11.20 -4.81 33.71
CA ALA A 557 -10.16 -4.23 32.87
C ALA A 557 -9.42 -3.06 33.55
N GLU A 558 -10.13 -2.21 34.30
CA GLU A 558 -9.53 -1.09 35.02
C GLU A 558 -8.66 -1.49 36.21
N ARG A 559 -8.87 -2.70 36.74
CA ARG A 559 -8.07 -3.25 37.83
C ARG A 559 -6.88 -4.07 37.33
N VAL A 560 -6.81 -4.34 36.02
CA VAL A 560 -5.66 -5.03 35.43
C VAL A 560 -4.45 -4.10 35.54
N GLU A 561 -3.38 -4.62 36.12
CA GLU A 561 -2.10 -3.94 36.21
C GLU A 561 -1.59 -3.59 34.81
N LYS A 562 -0.94 -2.42 34.68
CA LYS A 562 -0.36 -2.04 33.38
C LYS A 562 0.80 -2.98 33.04
N PRO A 563 1.08 -3.21 31.75
CA PRO A 563 2.25 -3.97 31.34
C PRO A 563 3.54 -3.37 31.92
N PRO A 564 4.56 -4.20 32.23
CA PRO A 564 5.87 -3.72 32.61
C PRO A 564 6.47 -2.77 31.57
N VAL A 565 7.30 -1.83 32.03
CA VAL A 565 8.02 -0.89 31.14
C VAL A 565 8.94 -1.63 30.16
N ALA A 566 9.44 -2.81 30.55
CA ALA A 566 10.28 -3.65 29.70
C ALA A 566 9.56 -4.12 28.42
N ASP A 567 8.23 -4.23 28.44
CA ASP A 567 7.45 -4.73 27.31
C ASP A 567 7.52 -3.79 26.09
N ILE A 568 7.92 -2.52 26.28
CA ILE A 568 8.17 -1.56 25.19
C ILE A 568 9.34 -2.00 24.30
N PHE A 569 10.28 -2.80 24.84
CA PHE A 569 11.47 -3.28 24.13
C PHE A 569 11.34 -4.72 23.63
N SER A 570 10.36 -5.48 24.14
CA SER A 570 10.03 -6.81 23.61
C SER A 570 9.27 -6.73 22.30
N ASP A 571 9.25 -7.82 21.53
CA ASP A 571 8.52 -7.97 20.26
C ASP A 571 8.93 -7.01 19.13
N VAL A 572 9.91 -6.13 19.33
CA VAL A 572 10.54 -5.32 18.28
C VAL A 572 11.27 -6.20 17.27
N TYR A 573 11.97 -7.23 17.78
CA TYR A 573 12.61 -8.30 17.02
C TYR A 573 12.31 -9.64 17.71
N ASP A 574 12.34 -10.75 16.95
CA ASP A 574 12.22 -12.11 17.52
C ASP A 574 13.30 -12.39 18.56
N ILE A 575 14.53 -11.93 18.30
CA ILE A 575 15.63 -11.91 19.27
C ILE A 575 16.09 -10.46 19.43
N PRO A 576 15.94 -9.85 20.62
CA PRO A 576 16.34 -8.47 20.83
C PRO A 576 17.85 -8.28 20.63
N PRO A 577 18.29 -7.29 19.83
CA PRO A 577 19.71 -6.95 19.70
C PRO A 577 20.25 -6.28 20.97
N SER A 578 21.58 -6.30 21.15
CA SER A 578 22.26 -5.83 22.36
C SER A 578 21.93 -4.38 22.73
N ASN A 579 21.78 -3.50 21.73
CA ASN A 579 21.41 -2.11 21.94
C ASN A 579 20.00 -1.94 22.55
N LEU A 580 19.03 -2.83 22.26
CA LEU A 580 17.73 -2.78 22.93
C LEU A 580 17.81 -3.17 24.41
N PHE A 581 18.64 -4.16 24.74
CA PHE A 581 18.91 -4.51 26.15
C PHE A 581 19.57 -3.36 26.90
N GLU A 582 20.51 -2.64 26.26
CA GLU A 582 21.15 -1.46 26.84
C GLU A 582 20.15 -0.31 27.05
N GLN A 583 19.25 -0.07 26.08
CA GLN A 583 18.19 0.95 26.19
C GLN A 583 17.17 0.62 27.30
N GLU A 584 16.73 -0.64 27.40
CA GLU A 584 15.85 -1.11 28.47
C GLU A 584 16.49 -0.87 29.85
N LYS A 585 17.76 -1.27 29.99
CA LYS A 585 18.54 -1.06 31.20
C LYS A 585 18.66 0.43 31.53
N TRP A 586 18.95 1.26 30.54
CA TRP A 586 19.07 2.71 30.72
C TRP A 586 17.76 3.34 31.21
N LEU A 587 16.62 2.95 30.62
CA LEU A 587 15.30 3.42 31.07
C LEU A 587 14.98 2.96 32.49
N ARG A 588 15.24 1.68 32.81
CA ARG A 588 15.04 1.15 34.16
C ARG A 588 15.91 1.89 35.20
N GLU A 589 17.15 2.21 34.86
CA GLU A 589 18.04 3.01 35.71
C GLU A 589 17.60 4.47 35.83
N ALA A 590 17.05 5.06 34.77
CA ALA A 590 16.48 6.41 34.79
C ALA A 590 15.27 6.50 35.73
N ILE A 591 14.33 5.55 35.64
CA ILE A 591 13.15 5.51 36.52
C ILE A 591 13.58 5.31 37.99
N LYS A 592 14.59 4.46 38.24
CA LYS A 592 15.13 4.27 39.61
C LYS A 592 15.77 5.54 40.17
N ARG A 593 16.46 6.33 39.33
CA ARG A 593 17.11 7.59 39.74
C ARG A 593 16.10 8.72 39.93
N HIS A 594 15.03 8.73 39.15
CA HIS A 594 14.06 9.82 39.09
C HIS A 594 12.61 9.32 39.24
N PRO A 595 12.26 8.59 40.32
CA PRO A 595 10.95 7.93 40.43
C PRO A 595 9.77 8.92 40.43
N GLN A 596 9.98 10.17 40.85
CA GLN A 596 8.97 11.22 40.86
C GLN A 596 8.60 11.73 39.46
N ASP A 597 9.46 11.53 38.47
CA ASP A 597 9.25 12.03 37.10
C ASP A 597 8.47 11.01 36.23
N TYR A 598 8.20 9.81 36.76
CA TYR A 598 7.51 8.73 36.06
C TYR A 598 6.25 8.27 36.80
N PRO A 599 5.20 7.86 36.08
CA PRO A 599 4.00 7.32 36.70
C PRO A 599 4.27 5.97 37.35
N SER A 600 3.92 5.83 38.63
CA SER A 600 4.17 4.62 39.44
C SER A 600 3.29 3.42 39.09
N VAL A 601 2.38 3.57 38.12
CA VAL A 601 1.40 2.54 37.74
C VAL A 601 1.97 1.48 36.80
N PHE A 602 3.17 1.67 36.27
CA PHE A 602 3.85 0.71 35.39
C PHE A 602 4.94 -0.06 36.15
N PRO A 603 4.89 -1.40 36.18
CA PRO A 603 5.94 -2.23 36.76
C PRO A 603 7.29 -2.07 36.03
N LEU A 604 8.41 -2.27 36.74
CA LEU A 604 9.78 -2.14 36.20
C LEU A 604 10.37 -3.42 35.60
#